data_AF-A0A958ETR5-F1
#
_entry.id   AF-A0A958ETR5-F1
#
_cell.length_a   1.000
_cell.length_b   1.000
_cell.length_c   1.000
_cell.angle_alpha   90.00
_cell.angle_beta   90.00
_cell.angle_gamma   90.00
#
_symmetry.space_group_name_H-M   'P 1'
#
loop_
_entity.id
_entity.type
_entity.pdbx_description
1 polymer ?
#
loop_
_entity_poly.entity_id
_entity_poly.type
_entity_poly.pdbx_seq_one_letter_code
_entity_poly.pdbx_strand_id
1 'polypeptide(L)'
;MAGSIKLTGKIADKAVKMLKKVSAVLEKNNIPYVLEAGTLLGIVRENRLLPWDNDMDITITEQYGEKLLGVRWQFWLAGYRTRVRRYKKDTGPFTKGTLRILKIQTTRFFFFKEHSLLDIFIKKPIDGDYYWTVSTKSPVLKSVPKKYYDEHTQIEFEGKKFMAPKEYEGFLEYCYGDWRTPVKDWNFRTGDNCVREIYQDE
;
A
#
# COMPACT_ATOMS: atom_id res chain seq x y z
N MET A 1 0.13 -6.81 -16.81
CA MET A 1 1.59 -6.94 -16.65
C MET A 1 2.01 -5.99 -15.53
N ALA A 2 2.60 -6.52 -14.46
CA ALA A 2 3.40 -5.70 -13.56
C ALA A 2 4.44 -4.98 -14.43
N GLY A 3 4.55 -3.66 -14.31
CA GLY A 3 5.49 -2.91 -15.13
C GLY A 3 6.91 -3.45 -14.90
N SER A 4 7.72 -3.54 -15.94
CA SER A 4 9.15 -3.89 -15.90
C SER A 4 10.02 -2.91 -15.09
N ILE A 5 9.38 -1.97 -14.40
CA ILE A 5 10.00 -0.89 -13.66
C ILE A 5 10.33 -1.39 -12.26
N LYS A 6 11.52 -1.04 -11.81
CA LYS A 6 12.07 -1.36 -10.50
C LYS A 6 12.38 -0.06 -9.76
N LEU A 7 12.29 -0.05 -8.43
CA LEU A 7 12.60 1.11 -7.60
C LEU A 7 14.12 1.32 -7.49
N THR A 8 14.76 1.67 -8.61
CA THR A 8 16.20 1.92 -8.70
C THR A 8 16.49 3.28 -9.33
N GLY A 9 17.63 3.88 -8.96
CA GLY A 9 18.10 5.16 -9.47
C GLY A 9 17.01 6.25 -9.44
N LYS A 10 16.83 6.95 -10.58
CA LYS A 10 15.85 8.05 -10.72
C LYS A 10 14.41 7.65 -10.39
N ILE A 11 14.05 6.36 -10.50
CA ILE A 11 12.70 5.88 -10.20
C ILE A 11 12.51 5.80 -8.68
N ALA A 12 13.52 5.35 -7.94
CA ALA A 12 13.51 5.40 -6.48
C ALA A 12 13.36 6.84 -5.98
N ASP A 13 14.11 7.80 -6.55
CA ASP A 13 14.00 9.22 -6.18
C ASP A 13 12.59 9.77 -6.42
N LYS A 14 11.99 9.44 -7.57
CA LYS A 14 10.60 9.79 -7.89
C LYS A 14 9.62 9.15 -6.91
N ALA A 15 9.86 7.91 -6.51
CA ALA A 15 9.03 7.17 -5.55
C ALA A 15 9.11 7.82 -4.16
N VAL A 16 10.30 8.06 -3.61
CA VAL A 16 10.48 8.78 -2.32
C VAL A 16 9.80 10.14 -2.35
N LYS A 17 9.96 10.92 -3.42
CA LYS A 17 9.30 12.23 -3.58
C LYS A 17 7.77 12.08 -3.62
N MET A 18 7.24 11.06 -4.30
CA MET A 18 5.81 10.76 -4.32
C MET A 18 5.30 10.38 -2.93
N LEU A 19 6.00 9.50 -2.21
CA LEU A 19 5.63 9.07 -0.86
C LEU A 19 5.51 10.28 0.07
N LYS A 20 6.51 11.17 0.08
CA LYS A 20 6.52 12.43 0.87
C LYS A 20 5.33 13.34 0.56
N LYS A 21 5.02 13.54 -0.73
CA LYS A 21 3.91 14.42 -1.14
C LYS A 21 2.54 13.81 -0.87
N VAL A 22 2.35 12.52 -1.15
CA VAL A 22 1.08 11.81 -0.92
C VAL A 22 0.77 11.79 0.57
N SER A 23 1.74 11.40 1.40
CA SER A 23 1.59 11.45 2.87
C SER A 23 1.24 12.85 3.38
N ALA A 24 1.90 13.90 2.87
CA ALA A 24 1.58 15.28 3.27
C ALA A 24 0.12 15.68 2.92
N VAL A 25 -0.41 15.22 1.78
CA VAL A 25 -1.82 15.42 1.44
C VAL A 25 -2.73 14.66 2.42
N LEU A 26 -2.41 13.41 2.75
CA LEU A 26 -3.22 12.63 3.70
C LEU A 26 -3.21 13.26 5.10
N GLU A 27 -2.03 13.65 5.61
CA GLU A 27 -1.83 14.35 6.89
C GLU A 27 -2.62 15.66 6.95
N LYS A 28 -2.48 16.52 5.92
CA LYS A 28 -3.19 17.80 5.84
C LYS A 28 -4.70 17.64 5.90
N ASN A 29 -5.22 16.54 5.36
CA ASN A 29 -6.65 16.27 5.33
C ASN A 29 -7.11 15.38 6.50
N ASN A 30 -6.26 15.10 7.51
CA ASN A 30 -6.60 14.20 8.62
C ASN A 30 -7.14 12.86 8.11
N ILE A 31 -6.40 12.22 7.20
CA ILE A 31 -6.63 10.86 6.72
C ILE A 31 -5.49 10.01 7.29
N PRO A 32 -5.72 9.27 8.39
CA PRO A 32 -4.74 8.35 8.94
C PRO A 32 -4.35 7.32 7.89
N TYR A 33 -3.05 7.10 7.76
CA TYR A 33 -2.48 6.09 6.88
C TYR A 33 -1.33 5.41 7.61
N VAL A 34 -0.89 4.27 7.11
CA VAL A 34 0.39 3.68 7.50
C VAL A 34 1.14 3.12 6.31
N LEU A 35 2.47 3.07 6.43
CA LEU A 35 3.32 2.28 5.54
C LEU A 35 2.97 0.80 5.64
N GLU A 36 3.01 0.09 4.50
CA GLU A 36 2.64 -1.32 4.42
C GLU A 36 3.64 -2.12 3.56
N ALA A 37 3.57 -3.44 3.69
CA ALA A 37 4.16 -4.42 2.80
C ALA A 37 5.67 -4.20 2.55
N GLY A 38 6.12 -4.32 1.30
CA GLY A 38 7.52 -4.14 0.91
C GLY A 38 8.07 -2.75 1.23
N THR A 39 7.19 -1.73 1.30
CA THR A 39 7.60 -0.36 1.67
C THR A 39 7.99 -0.27 3.14
N LEU A 40 7.13 -0.76 4.04
CA LEU A 40 7.46 -0.81 5.46
C LEU A 40 8.68 -1.71 5.71
N LEU A 41 8.71 -2.90 5.09
CA LEU A 41 9.82 -3.84 5.23
C LEU A 41 11.15 -3.23 4.81
N GLY A 42 11.22 -2.61 3.63
CA GLY A 42 12.45 -1.99 3.13
C GLY A 42 12.93 -0.84 4.01
N ILE A 43 12.00 0.03 4.44
CA ILE A 43 12.34 1.16 5.30
C ILE A 43 12.86 0.68 6.66
N VAL A 44 12.19 -0.28 7.30
CA VAL A 44 12.59 -0.77 8.62
C VAL A 44 13.88 -1.60 8.56
N ARG A 45 14.01 -2.48 7.57
CA ARG A 45 15.15 -3.43 7.49
C ARG A 45 16.41 -2.81 6.92
N GLU A 46 16.27 -1.98 5.89
CA GLU A 46 17.39 -1.57 5.04
C GLU A 46 17.46 -0.04 4.87
N ASN A 47 16.59 0.71 5.54
CA ASN A 47 16.46 2.17 5.43
C ASN A 47 16.40 2.65 3.97
N ARG A 48 15.68 1.91 3.12
CA ARG A 48 15.53 2.19 1.69
C ARG A 48 14.28 1.53 1.12
N LEU A 49 13.80 2.00 -0.03
CA LEU A 49 12.82 1.25 -0.80
C LEU A 49 13.48 0.00 -1.42
N LEU A 50 12.76 -1.12 -1.43
CA LEU A 50 13.29 -2.37 -1.97
C LEU A 50 13.50 -2.24 -3.49
N PRO A 51 14.73 -2.48 -4.01
CA PRO A 51 15.06 -2.18 -5.40
C PRO A 51 14.42 -3.17 -6.38
N TRP A 52 13.98 -4.32 -5.89
CA TRP A 52 13.25 -5.31 -6.68
C TRP A 52 11.73 -5.09 -6.66
N ASP A 53 11.22 -4.16 -5.85
CA ASP A 53 9.81 -3.76 -5.89
C ASP A 53 9.56 -2.80 -7.05
N ASN A 54 8.29 -2.63 -7.40
CA ASN A 54 7.83 -1.81 -8.52
C ASN A 54 6.87 -0.68 -8.11
N ASP A 55 6.33 -0.75 -6.91
CA ASP A 55 5.49 0.27 -6.27
C ASP A 55 5.78 0.37 -4.78
N MET A 56 5.19 1.39 -4.16
CA MET A 56 5.14 1.57 -2.72
C MET A 56 3.71 1.37 -2.23
N ASP A 57 3.57 0.85 -1.03
CA ASP A 57 2.29 0.50 -0.46
C ASP A 57 2.06 1.27 0.84
N ILE A 58 0.90 1.93 0.89
CA ILE A 58 0.35 2.47 2.13
C ILE A 58 -1.10 2.03 2.27
N THR A 59 -1.63 2.03 3.48
CA THR A 59 -3.04 1.70 3.72
C THR A 59 -3.76 2.78 4.51
N ILE A 60 -5.06 2.87 4.25
CA ILE A 60 -6.03 3.59 5.05
C ILE A 60 -7.20 2.67 5.38
N THR A 61 -7.92 3.01 6.45
CA THR A 61 -9.16 2.33 6.84
C THR A 61 -10.34 2.72 5.94
N GLU A 62 -11.26 1.79 5.68
CA GLU A 62 -12.44 1.98 4.81
C GLU A 62 -13.28 3.21 5.16
N GLN A 63 -13.38 3.57 6.44
CA GLN A 63 -14.11 4.76 6.90
C GLN A 63 -13.59 6.08 6.29
N TYR A 64 -12.32 6.12 5.85
CA TYR A 64 -11.73 7.28 5.19
C TYR A 64 -11.78 7.20 3.66
N GLY A 65 -12.36 6.15 3.08
CA GLY A 65 -12.40 5.91 1.64
C GLY A 65 -13.05 7.06 0.86
N GLU A 66 -14.23 7.51 1.27
CA GLU A 66 -14.93 8.63 0.60
C GLU A 66 -14.17 9.96 0.77
N LYS A 67 -13.58 10.19 1.94
CA LYS A 67 -12.73 11.36 2.20
C LYS A 67 -11.49 11.35 1.29
N LEU A 68 -10.85 10.19 1.13
CA LEU A 68 -9.74 10.00 0.19
C LEU A 68 -10.15 10.33 -1.25
N LEU A 69 -11.35 9.90 -1.67
CA LEU A 69 -11.88 10.21 -3.01
C LEU A 69 -12.12 11.72 -3.17
N GLY A 70 -12.64 12.38 -2.15
CA GLY A 70 -12.91 13.82 -2.14
C GLY A 70 -11.66 14.69 -2.25
N VAL A 71 -10.51 14.23 -1.78
CA VAL A 71 -9.23 14.98 -1.84
C VAL A 71 -8.37 14.65 -3.07
N ARG A 72 -8.88 13.87 -4.02
CA ARG A 72 -8.12 13.42 -5.20
C ARG A 72 -7.55 14.56 -6.05
N TRP A 73 -8.22 15.71 -6.06
CA TRP A 73 -7.76 16.92 -6.76
C TRP A 73 -6.45 17.48 -6.17
N GLN A 74 -6.17 17.26 -4.87
CA GLN A 74 -4.91 17.67 -4.26
C GLN A 74 -3.73 16.83 -4.76
N PHE A 75 -3.95 15.54 -5.06
CA PHE A 75 -2.93 14.73 -5.75
C PHE A 75 -2.68 15.23 -7.17
N TRP A 76 -3.73 15.67 -7.86
CA TRP A 76 -3.60 16.28 -9.19
C TRP A 76 -2.79 17.58 -9.14
N LEU A 77 -3.07 18.48 -8.19
CA LEU A 77 -2.25 19.68 -7.96
C LEU A 77 -0.80 19.35 -7.58
N ALA A 78 -0.56 18.24 -6.88
CA ALA A 78 0.78 17.77 -6.56
C ALA A 78 1.53 17.18 -7.77
N GLY A 79 0.89 17.11 -8.95
CA GLY A 79 1.45 16.59 -10.20
C GLY A 79 1.21 15.09 -10.41
N TYR A 80 0.18 14.52 -9.79
CA TYR A 80 -0.10 13.08 -9.84
C TYR A 80 -1.49 12.77 -10.41
N ARG A 81 -1.57 11.73 -11.22
CA ARG A 81 -2.85 11.13 -11.62
C ARG A 81 -3.26 10.08 -10.62
N THR A 82 -4.56 9.91 -10.46
CA THR A 82 -5.14 8.87 -9.60
C THR A 82 -6.00 7.91 -10.41
N ARG A 83 -5.91 6.62 -10.10
CA ARG A 83 -6.77 5.59 -10.67
C ARG A 83 -7.46 4.82 -9.54
N VAL A 84 -8.79 4.95 -9.50
CA VAL A 84 -9.64 4.23 -8.56
C VAL A 84 -9.81 2.78 -9.02
N ARG A 85 -9.63 1.85 -8.11
CA ARG A 85 -9.96 0.43 -8.29
C ARG A 85 -11.07 0.08 -7.31
N ARG A 86 -12.12 -0.52 -7.86
CA ARG A 86 -13.25 -1.07 -7.10
C ARG A 86 -13.33 -2.58 -7.34
N TYR A 87 -13.93 -3.30 -6.41
CA TYR A 87 -14.24 -4.72 -6.59
C TYR A 87 -15.20 -4.90 -7.77
N LYS A 88 -14.88 -5.84 -8.68
CA LYS A 88 -15.67 -6.08 -9.90
C LYS A 88 -16.82 -7.07 -9.69
N LYS A 89 -16.65 -7.96 -8.73
CA LYS A 89 -17.59 -8.97 -8.24
C LYS A 89 -17.42 -9.05 -6.71
N ASP A 90 -18.33 -9.75 -6.05
CA ASP A 90 -18.18 -10.03 -4.63
C ASP A 90 -16.94 -10.91 -4.43
N THR A 91 -16.17 -10.66 -3.38
CA THR A 91 -14.89 -11.33 -3.13
C THR A 91 -14.66 -11.35 -1.63
N GLY A 92 -14.86 -12.51 -1.00
CA GLY A 92 -14.87 -12.63 0.45
C GLY A 92 -15.83 -11.62 1.10
N PRO A 93 -15.36 -10.78 2.04
CA PRO A 93 -16.22 -9.82 2.73
C PRO A 93 -16.48 -8.50 1.95
N PHE A 94 -16.00 -8.41 0.71
CA PHE A 94 -16.12 -7.22 -0.13
C PHE A 94 -17.19 -7.40 -1.19
N THR A 95 -18.15 -6.48 -1.22
CA THR A 95 -19.18 -6.43 -2.26
C THR A 95 -18.70 -5.70 -3.51
N LYS A 96 -19.27 -6.05 -4.66
CA LYS A 96 -19.05 -5.37 -5.95
C LYS A 96 -19.24 -3.85 -5.81
N GLY A 97 -18.31 -3.10 -6.39
CA GLY A 97 -18.31 -1.63 -6.37
C GLY A 97 -17.61 -1.01 -5.16
N THR A 98 -17.31 -1.79 -4.11
CA THR A 98 -16.57 -1.31 -2.93
C THR A 98 -15.18 -0.80 -3.34
N LEU A 99 -14.73 0.31 -2.73
CA LEU A 99 -13.42 0.91 -2.99
C LEU A 99 -12.32 -0.05 -2.51
N ARG A 100 -11.35 -0.32 -3.38
CA ARG A 100 -10.28 -1.30 -3.11
C ARG A 100 -8.91 -0.66 -3.00
N ILE A 101 -8.49 0.05 -4.05
CA ILE A 101 -7.16 0.67 -4.14
C ILE A 101 -7.30 2.03 -4.84
N LEU A 102 -6.61 3.05 -4.34
CA LEU A 102 -6.32 4.26 -5.11
C LEU A 102 -4.86 4.21 -5.58
N LYS A 103 -4.65 4.01 -6.88
CA LYS A 103 -3.30 4.05 -7.46
C LYS A 103 -2.89 5.48 -7.75
N ILE A 104 -1.71 5.88 -7.31
CA ILE A 104 -1.08 7.18 -7.59
C ILE A 104 -0.03 6.99 -8.68
N GLN A 105 -0.08 7.86 -9.68
CA GLN A 105 0.67 7.71 -10.93
C GLN A 105 1.43 9.00 -11.25
N THR A 106 2.70 8.86 -11.64
CA THR A 106 3.45 9.99 -12.20
C THR A 106 2.90 10.37 -13.56
N THR A 107 3.01 11.66 -13.88
CA THR A 107 2.57 12.20 -15.16
C THR A 107 3.74 12.77 -15.96
N ARG A 108 3.78 12.49 -17.25
CA ARG A 108 4.55 13.22 -18.24
C ARG A 108 3.66 14.29 -18.88
N PHE A 109 4.13 15.53 -18.90
CA PHE A 109 3.39 16.70 -19.40
C PHE A 109 1.98 16.84 -18.80
N PHE A 110 1.80 16.53 -17.50
CA PHE A 110 0.51 16.51 -16.77
C PHE A 110 -0.57 15.54 -17.28
N PHE A 111 -0.58 15.21 -18.57
CA PHE A 111 -1.66 14.46 -19.20
C PHE A 111 -1.34 13.00 -19.45
N PHE A 112 -0.07 12.59 -19.54
CA PHE A 112 0.25 11.19 -19.85
C PHE A 112 0.74 10.45 -18.63
N LYS A 113 0.14 9.28 -18.35
CA LYS A 113 0.65 8.38 -17.30
C LYS A 113 2.07 7.95 -17.69
N GLU A 114 3.01 8.08 -16.77
CA GLU A 114 4.37 7.55 -16.92
C GLU A 114 4.52 6.25 -16.08
N HIS A 115 4.51 6.35 -14.75
CA HIS A 115 4.66 5.21 -13.84
C HIS A 115 3.53 5.15 -12.81
N SER A 116 3.20 3.95 -12.32
CA SER A 116 2.34 3.75 -11.14
C SER A 116 3.29 3.34 -10.02
N LEU A 117 3.50 4.20 -9.03
CA LEU A 117 4.55 4.02 -8.03
C LEU A 117 4.02 3.94 -6.60
N LEU A 118 2.74 4.24 -6.36
CA LEU A 118 2.17 4.14 -5.02
C LEU A 118 0.73 3.62 -5.08
N ASP A 119 0.43 2.61 -4.29
CA ASP A 119 -0.90 2.05 -4.10
C ASP A 119 -1.38 2.38 -2.68
N ILE A 120 -2.57 3.00 -2.58
CA ILE A 120 -3.26 3.21 -1.30
C ILE A 120 -4.32 2.10 -1.17
N PHE A 121 -4.05 1.12 -0.31
CA PHE A 121 -4.98 0.02 -0.01
C PHE A 121 -6.06 0.45 0.97
N ILE A 122 -7.29 0.06 0.68
CA ILE A 122 -8.41 0.25 1.60
C ILE A 122 -8.63 -1.03 2.40
N LYS A 123 -8.46 -0.94 3.71
CA LYS A 123 -8.68 -2.07 4.65
C LYS A 123 -10.01 -1.96 5.34
N LYS A 124 -10.73 -3.08 5.38
CA LYS A 124 -12.03 -3.20 6.04
C LYS A 124 -11.89 -3.92 7.38
N PRO A 125 -12.27 -3.30 8.51
CA PRO A 125 -12.28 -3.98 9.81
C PRO A 125 -13.45 -4.97 9.89
N ILE A 126 -13.18 -6.21 10.26
CA ILE A 126 -14.18 -7.28 10.45
C ILE A 126 -13.69 -8.17 11.59
N ASP A 127 -14.52 -8.41 12.59
CA ASP A 127 -14.30 -9.42 13.65
C ASP A 127 -12.87 -9.51 14.19
N GLY A 128 -12.35 -8.38 14.70
CA GLY A 128 -11.00 -8.34 15.32
C GLY A 128 -9.82 -8.24 14.35
N ASP A 129 -10.07 -8.30 13.04
CA ASP A 129 -9.07 -8.25 11.98
C ASP A 129 -9.33 -7.10 11.00
N TYR A 130 -8.30 -6.76 10.21
CA TYR A 130 -8.40 -5.95 9.00
C TYR A 130 -8.22 -6.80 7.76
N TYR A 131 -9.13 -6.70 6.81
CA TYR A 131 -9.11 -7.44 5.56
C TYR A 131 -8.80 -6.55 4.36
N TRP A 132 -8.13 -7.11 3.36
CA TRP A 132 -7.94 -6.52 2.03
C TRP A 132 -7.66 -7.59 0.98
N THR A 133 -7.65 -7.21 -0.29
CA THR A 133 -7.26 -8.12 -1.38
C THR A 133 -6.11 -7.58 -2.21
N VAL A 134 -5.16 -8.44 -2.54
CA VAL A 134 -4.10 -8.18 -3.52
C VAL A 134 -4.37 -8.96 -4.81
N SER A 135 -3.69 -8.60 -5.91
CA SER A 135 -3.91 -9.14 -7.27
C SER A 135 -5.28 -8.80 -7.90
N THR A 136 -5.31 -8.56 -9.21
CA THR A 136 -6.54 -8.21 -9.93
C THR A 136 -7.19 -9.36 -10.68
N LYS A 137 -6.41 -10.38 -11.08
CA LYS A 137 -6.93 -11.55 -11.80
C LYS A 137 -7.49 -12.52 -10.77
N SER A 138 -6.63 -13.32 -10.16
CA SER A 138 -6.98 -14.16 -8.99
C SER A 138 -6.72 -13.38 -7.70
N PRO A 139 -7.74 -12.77 -7.07
CA PRO A 139 -7.59 -12.00 -5.85
C PRO A 139 -7.15 -12.91 -4.70
N VAL A 140 -6.25 -12.39 -3.87
CA VAL A 140 -5.83 -13.07 -2.64
C VAL A 140 -6.36 -12.27 -1.48
N LEU A 141 -7.24 -12.88 -0.69
CA LEU A 141 -7.71 -12.32 0.58
C LEU A 141 -6.59 -12.38 1.58
N LYS A 142 -6.33 -11.24 2.21
CA LYS A 142 -5.41 -11.14 3.34
C LYS A 142 -6.14 -10.59 4.56
N SER A 143 -5.70 -11.02 5.74
CA SER A 143 -6.11 -10.44 7.01
C SER A 143 -4.95 -10.29 7.98
N VAL A 144 -5.10 -9.38 8.93
CA VAL A 144 -4.18 -9.21 10.04
C VAL A 144 -4.93 -8.69 11.27
N PRO A 145 -4.52 -9.07 12.50
CA PRO A 145 -5.16 -8.59 13.72
C PRO A 145 -5.17 -7.07 13.86
N LYS A 146 -6.28 -6.52 14.37
CA LYS A 146 -6.46 -5.07 14.59
C LYS A 146 -5.38 -4.41 15.43
N LYS A 147 -4.78 -5.12 16.38
CA LYS A 147 -3.67 -4.61 17.22
C LYS A 147 -2.54 -3.96 16.42
N TYR A 148 -2.30 -4.41 15.17
CA TYR A 148 -1.25 -3.85 14.32
C TYR A 148 -1.65 -2.55 13.61
N TYR A 149 -2.94 -2.20 13.53
CA TYR A 149 -3.43 -1.02 12.81
C TYR A 149 -4.25 -0.05 13.67
N ASP A 150 -4.70 -0.44 14.86
CA ASP A 150 -5.45 0.47 15.74
C ASP A 150 -4.52 1.55 16.32
N GLU A 151 -3.27 1.17 16.62
CA GLU A 151 -2.25 2.07 17.12
C GLU A 151 -1.11 2.28 16.11
N HIS A 152 -0.59 3.50 16.11
CA HIS A 152 0.41 3.95 15.15
C HIS A 152 1.60 4.58 15.85
N THR A 153 2.76 4.47 15.24
CA THR A 153 3.97 5.22 15.59
C THR A 153 4.52 5.95 14.38
N GLN A 154 5.50 6.81 14.60
CA GLN A 154 6.23 7.50 13.54
C GLN A 154 7.61 6.88 13.37
N ILE A 155 7.95 6.54 12.14
CA ILE A 155 9.32 6.15 11.75
C ILE A 155 9.91 7.21 10.82
N GLU A 156 11.20 7.47 10.95
CA GLU A 156 11.91 8.43 10.09
C GLU A 156 12.47 7.72 8.86
N PHE A 157 12.24 8.32 7.69
CA PHE A 157 12.82 7.87 6.43
C PHE A 157 13.08 9.09 5.56
N GLU A 158 14.28 9.22 5.00
CA GLU A 158 14.62 10.30 4.08
C GLU A 158 14.32 11.71 4.65
N GLY A 159 14.53 11.91 5.97
CA GLY A 159 14.30 13.17 6.67
C GLY A 159 12.82 13.57 6.84
N LYS A 160 11.87 12.64 6.61
CA LYS A 160 10.45 12.82 6.94
C LYS A 160 9.99 11.70 7.89
N LYS A 161 9.13 12.05 8.84
CA LYS A 161 8.40 11.09 9.67
C LYS A 161 7.19 10.55 8.93
N PHE A 162 7.02 9.24 8.92
CA PHE A 162 5.89 8.53 8.34
C PHE A 162 5.18 7.68 9.40
N MET A 163 3.87 7.56 9.27
CA MET A 163 3.07 6.68 10.12
C MET A 163 3.31 5.21 9.77
N ALA A 164 3.49 4.38 10.79
CA ALA A 164 3.63 2.93 10.71
C ALA A 164 2.81 2.26 11.83
N PRO A 165 2.48 0.96 11.71
CA PRO A 165 2.00 0.16 12.84
C PRO A 165 2.83 0.41 14.10
N LYS A 166 2.22 0.62 15.27
CA LYS A 166 2.98 0.80 16.53
C LYS A 166 3.90 -0.39 16.81
N GLU A 167 3.39 -1.60 16.60
CA GLU A 167 4.13 -2.87 16.70
C GLU A 167 4.65 -3.34 15.33
N TYR A 168 5.29 -2.45 14.54
CA TYR A 168 5.70 -2.78 13.17
C TYR A 168 6.64 -4.00 13.08
N GLU A 169 7.51 -4.25 14.04
CA GLU A 169 8.36 -5.46 14.02
C GLU A 169 7.53 -6.73 14.16
N GLY A 170 6.57 -6.74 15.09
CA GLY A 170 5.66 -7.86 15.28
C GLY A 170 4.70 -8.03 14.10
N PHE A 171 4.34 -6.94 13.41
CA PHE A 171 3.57 -6.98 12.16
C PHE A 171 4.38 -7.62 11.03
N LEU A 172 5.65 -7.21 10.88
CA LEU A 172 6.55 -7.77 9.87
C LEU A 172 6.84 -9.25 10.15
N GLU A 173 7.08 -9.63 11.40
CA GLU A 173 7.23 -11.04 11.80
C GLU A 173 5.96 -11.83 11.56
N TYR A 174 4.79 -11.25 11.85
CA TYR A 174 3.51 -11.88 11.57
C TYR A 174 3.35 -12.19 10.08
N CYS A 175 3.52 -11.21 9.18
CA CYS A 175 3.32 -11.45 7.74
C CYS A 175 4.47 -12.23 7.07
N TYR A 176 5.72 -12.10 7.54
CA TYR A 176 6.91 -12.56 6.80
C TYR A 176 7.77 -13.61 7.52
N GLY A 177 7.52 -13.91 8.80
CA GLY A 177 8.38 -14.79 9.60
C GLY A 177 9.72 -14.13 9.91
N ASP A 178 10.84 -14.79 9.59
CA ASP A 178 12.18 -14.18 9.69
C ASP A 178 12.40 -13.12 8.60
N TRP A 179 11.77 -11.96 8.80
CA TRP A 179 11.79 -10.84 7.86
C TRP A 179 13.13 -10.12 7.80
N ARG A 180 14.01 -10.33 8.79
CA ARG A 180 15.34 -9.71 8.86
C ARG A 180 16.30 -10.34 7.84
N THR A 181 16.06 -11.58 7.45
CA THR A 181 16.80 -12.27 6.38
C THR A 181 16.11 -12.05 5.03
N PRO A 182 16.77 -11.45 4.02
CA PRO A 182 16.18 -11.29 2.69
C PRO A 182 15.92 -12.63 2.00
N VAL A 183 14.67 -12.86 1.58
CA VAL A 183 14.27 -14.01 0.76
C VAL A 183 14.25 -13.59 -0.71
N LYS A 184 15.08 -14.24 -1.54
CA LYS A 184 15.24 -13.87 -2.97
C LYS A 184 14.01 -14.22 -3.82
N ASP A 185 13.42 -15.39 -3.59
CA ASP A 185 12.28 -15.91 -4.37
C ASP A 185 10.97 -15.79 -3.58
N TRP A 186 10.63 -14.56 -3.17
CA TRP A 186 9.42 -14.30 -2.41
C TRP A 186 8.15 -14.43 -3.25
N ASN A 187 7.21 -15.26 -2.81
CA ASN A 187 5.88 -15.38 -3.41
C ASN A 187 4.80 -14.89 -2.44
N PHE A 188 4.21 -13.73 -2.73
CA PHE A 188 3.17 -13.12 -1.88
C PHE A 188 1.88 -13.96 -1.73
N ARG A 189 1.70 -15.01 -2.54
CA ARG A 189 0.54 -15.92 -2.46
C ARG A 189 0.74 -17.06 -1.47
N THR A 190 1.99 -17.47 -1.23
CA THR A 190 2.31 -18.68 -0.46
C THR A 190 3.26 -18.41 0.71
N GLY A 191 4.12 -17.40 0.61
CA GLY A 191 5.06 -17.03 1.68
C GLY A 191 4.49 -16.03 2.68
N ASP A 192 3.39 -15.35 2.34
CA ASP A 192 2.81 -14.32 3.19
C ASP A 192 1.77 -14.92 4.14
N ASN A 193 2.08 -14.93 5.43
CA ASN A 193 1.22 -15.48 6.50
C ASN A 193 -0.07 -14.69 6.69
N CYS A 194 -0.17 -13.49 6.12
CA CYS A 194 -1.38 -12.69 6.12
C CYS A 194 -2.41 -13.22 5.10
N VAL A 195 -2.07 -14.21 4.25
CA VAL A 195 -3.01 -14.85 3.30
C VAL A 195 -4.06 -15.69 4.03
N ARG A 196 -5.32 -15.58 3.57
CA ARG A 196 -6.47 -16.34 4.07
C ARG A 196 -7.11 -17.20 3.00
N GLU A 197 -7.30 -16.65 1.81
CA GLU A 197 -8.00 -17.34 0.73
C GLU A 197 -7.47 -16.84 -0.62
N ILE A 198 -7.37 -17.75 -1.59
CA ILE A 198 -7.02 -17.42 -2.97
C ILE A 198 -8.23 -17.75 -3.83
N TYR A 199 -8.89 -16.72 -4.37
CA TYR A 199 -10.00 -16.92 -5.28
C TYR A 199 -9.47 -17.20 -6.69
N GLN A 200 -9.97 -18.28 -7.30
CA GLN A 200 -9.72 -18.57 -8.70
C GLN A 200 -10.65 -17.69 -9.57
N ASP A 201 -10.17 -17.34 -10.76
CA ASP A 201 -11.08 -16.79 -11.78
C ASP A 201 -11.90 -17.97 -12.29
N GLU A 202 -13.23 -17.87 -12.22
CA GLU A 202 -14.15 -18.66 -13.05
C GLU A 202 -14.04 -18.23 -14.51
#